data_AF-A0A7Z7FGJ3-F1
#
_entry.id   AF-A0A7Z7FGJ3-F1
#
_cell.length_a   1.000
_cell.length_b   1.000
_cell.length_c   1.000
_cell.angle_alpha   90.00
_cell.angle_beta   90.00
_cell.angle_gamma   90.00
#
_symmetry.space_group_name_H-M   'P 1'
#
loop_
_entity.id
_entity.type
_entity.pdbx_description
1 polymer ?
#
loop_
_entity_poly.entity_id
_entity_poly.type
_entity_poly.pdbx_seq_one_letter_code
_entity_poly.pdbx_strand_id
1 'polypeptide(L)'
;MSSDPSDNEQTNAAARPPRAADEIEKDFLDLLMSGIPPDVAHDKFERLWDETNALAASSMMTARALPYIALLKRMHTAFAERYPR
;
A
#
# COMPACT_ATOMS: atom_id res chain seq x y z
N MET A 1 -28.83 13.61 36.73
CA MET A 1 -28.80 14.32 35.43
C MET A 1 -27.44 14.98 35.36
N SER A 2 -26.50 14.35 34.66
CA SER A 2 -25.98 14.76 33.33
C SER A 2 -24.85 15.80 33.52
N SER A 3 -23.63 15.65 32.98
CA SER A 3 -23.21 14.95 31.78
C SER A 3 -21.72 14.55 31.86
N ASP A 4 -21.38 13.38 31.33
CA ASP A 4 -20.06 13.09 30.78
C ASP A 4 -19.81 13.98 29.56
N PRO A 5 -18.65 14.65 29.43
CA PRO A 5 -18.10 14.95 28.13
C PRO A 5 -17.32 13.72 27.69
N SER A 6 -17.96 12.90 26.84
CA SER A 6 -17.22 12.07 25.89
C SER A 6 -16.51 13.00 24.92
N ASP A 7 -15.35 13.52 25.33
CA ASP A 7 -14.40 14.13 24.41
C ASP A 7 -13.76 13.00 23.61
N ASN A 8 -14.45 12.77 22.50
CA ASN A 8 -14.01 12.13 21.29
C ASN A 8 -12.67 12.79 20.87
N GLU A 9 -11.55 12.38 21.47
CA GLU A 9 -10.22 12.60 20.92
C GLU A 9 -10.09 11.71 19.68
N GLN A 10 -10.81 12.14 18.65
CA GLN A 10 -10.57 11.83 17.28
C GLN A 10 -9.12 12.22 17.04
N THR A 11 -8.25 11.22 17.12
CA THR A 11 -6.83 11.32 16.88
C THR A 11 -6.66 12.01 15.54
N ASN A 12 -6.41 13.32 15.62
CA ASN A 12 -6.03 14.16 14.51
C ASN A 12 -4.56 13.81 14.20
N ALA A 13 -4.30 12.54 13.90
CA ALA A 13 -3.11 12.12 13.21
C ALA A 13 -3.23 12.77 11.84
N ALA A 14 -2.61 13.94 11.70
CA ALA A 14 -2.48 14.64 10.42
C ALA A 14 -2.23 13.58 9.35
N ALA A 15 -3.19 13.40 8.44
CA ALA A 15 -3.13 12.34 7.44
C ALA A 15 -1.81 12.52 6.69
N ARG A 16 -0.89 11.55 6.88
CA ARG A 16 0.40 11.59 6.19
C ARG A 16 0.10 11.73 4.70
N PRO A 17 0.82 12.61 3.97
CA PRO A 17 0.59 12.76 2.54
C PRO A 17 0.64 11.38 1.86
N PRO A 18 -0.24 11.14 0.86
CA PRO A 18 -0.21 9.91 0.09
C PRO A 18 1.20 9.66 -0.45
N ARG A 19 1.71 8.44 -0.24
CA ARG A 19 3.03 8.05 -0.75
C ARG A 19 3.06 8.08 -2.27
N ALA A 20 4.19 8.45 -2.84
CA ALA A 20 4.39 8.36 -4.28
C ALA A 20 4.56 6.90 -4.72
N ALA A 21 4.20 6.60 -5.97
CA ALA A 21 4.36 5.25 -6.53
C ALA A 21 5.81 4.75 -6.44
N ASP A 22 6.80 5.62 -6.67
CA ASP A 22 8.23 5.27 -6.61
C ASP A 22 8.68 4.86 -5.19
N GLU A 23 8.07 5.44 -4.15
CA GLU A 23 8.36 5.06 -2.77
C GLU A 23 7.84 3.65 -2.47
N ILE A 24 6.66 3.30 -2.97
CA ILE A 24 6.06 1.98 -2.79
C ILE A 24 6.79 0.95 -3.63
N GLU A 25 7.21 1.31 -4.84
CA GLU A 25 8.02 0.47 -5.72
C GLU A 25 9.35 0.10 -5.05
N LYS A 26 10.00 1.05 -4.38
CA LYS A 26 11.21 0.76 -3.61
C LYS A 26 10.96 -0.29 -2.53
N ASP A 27 9.93 -0.12 -1.70
CA ASP A 27 9.61 -1.10 -0.65
C ASP A 27 9.30 -2.49 -1.22
N PHE A 28 8.64 -2.53 -2.39
CA PHE A 28 8.37 -3.79 -3.09
C PHE A 28 9.65 -4.45 -3.59
N LEU A 29 10.59 -3.70 -4.15
CA LEU A 29 11.89 -4.24 -4.57
C LEU A 29 12.69 -4.74 -3.36
N ASP A 30 12.69 -3.98 -2.26
CA ASP A 30 13.31 -4.39 -1.01
C ASP A 30 12.70 -5.69 -0.47
N LEU A 31 11.37 -5.85 -0.57
CA LEU A 31 10.68 -7.10 -0.26
C LEU A 31 11.19 -8.27 -1.12
N LEU A 32 11.28 -8.11 -2.45
CA LEU A 32 11.76 -9.18 -3.34
C LEU A 32 13.22 -9.60 -3.06
N MET A 33 14.05 -8.66 -2.62
CA MET A 33 15.46 -8.89 -2.28
C MET A 33 15.68 -9.41 -0.86
N SER A 34 14.68 -9.27 0.02
CA SER A 34 14.81 -9.56 1.46
C SER A 34 15.11 -11.03 1.79
N GLY A 35 14.79 -11.96 0.89
CA GLY A 35 14.98 -13.40 1.11
C GLY A 35 14.13 -14.00 2.23
N ILE A 36 13.08 -13.28 2.67
CA ILE A 36 12.18 -13.76 3.72
C ILE A 36 11.32 -14.94 3.25
N PRO A 37 10.80 -15.75 4.20
CA PRO A 37 9.94 -16.88 3.90
C PRO A 37 8.70 -16.49 3.05
N PRO A 38 8.24 -17.38 2.13
CA PRO A 38 7.15 -17.08 1.20
C PRO A 38 5.84 -16.64 1.86
N ASP A 39 5.47 -17.22 3.00
CA ASP A 39 4.29 -16.87 3.79
C ASP A 39 4.37 -15.41 4.28
N VAL A 40 5.51 -15.04 4.86
CA VAL A 40 5.76 -13.66 5.31
C VAL A 40 5.85 -12.69 4.13
N ALA A 41 6.40 -13.14 3.00
CA ALA A 41 6.47 -12.34 1.78
C ALA A 41 5.07 -12.03 1.21
N HIS A 42 4.17 -13.01 1.22
CA HIS A 42 2.78 -12.83 0.78
C HIS A 42 2.07 -11.79 1.66
N ASP A 43 2.15 -11.91 2.99
CA ASP A 43 1.51 -10.94 3.89
C ASP A 43 1.98 -9.50 3.66
N LYS A 44 3.28 -9.32 3.38
CA LYS A 44 3.85 -8.00 3.07
C LYS A 44 3.47 -7.51 1.68
N PHE A 45 3.44 -8.41 0.71
CA PHE A 45 2.98 -8.11 -0.65
C PHE A 45 1.54 -7.61 -0.66
N GLU A 46 0.61 -8.32 0.02
CA GLU A 46 -0.79 -7.93 0.12
C GLU A 46 -0.97 -6.52 0.70
N ARG A 47 -0.17 -6.14 1.71
CA ARG A 47 -0.21 -4.79 2.27
C ARG A 47 0.23 -3.72 1.26
N LEU A 48 1.31 -3.96 0.52
CA LEU A 48 1.78 -3.04 -0.52
C LEU A 48 0.79 -2.99 -1.70
N TRP A 49 0.18 -4.13 -2.02
CA TRP A 49 -0.83 -4.24 -3.06
C TRP A 49 -2.07 -3.40 -2.70
N ASP A 50 -2.60 -3.57 -1.49
CA ASP A 50 -3.75 -2.84 -1.00
C ASP A 50 -3.49 -1.34 -0.92
N GLU A 51 -2.31 -0.94 -0.42
CA GLU A 51 -1.91 0.48 -0.38
C GLU A 51 -1.88 1.07 -1.81
N THR A 52 -1.22 0.39 -2.75
CA THR A 52 -1.12 0.85 -4.14
C THR A 52 -2.50 0.90 -4.81
N ASN A 53 -3.34 -0.10 -4.56
CA ASN A 53 -4.68 -0.19 -5.12
C ASN A 53 -5.59 0.91 -4.55
N ALA A 54 -5.51 1.20 -3.25
CA ALA A 54 -6.25 2.30 -2.63
C ALA A 54 -5.83 3.66 -3.24
N LEU A 55 -4.54 3.88 -3.47
CA LEU A 55 -4.02 5.11 -4.09
C LEU A 55 -4.40 5.24 -5.57
N ALA A 56 -4.40 4.13 -6.31
CA ALA A 56 -4.91 4.08 -7.67
C ALA A 56 -6.41 4.43 -7.70
N ALA A 57 -7.20 3.81 -6.82
CA ALA A 57 -8.64 4.03 -6.70
C ALA A 57 -8.97 5.47 -6.32
N SER A 58 -8.29 6.04 -5.31
CA SER A 58 -8.50 7.42 -4.87
C SER A 58 -8.10 8.46 -5.93
N SER A 59 -7.26 8.07 -6.89
CA SER A 59 -6.78 8.92 -7.97
C SER A 59 -7.48 8.65 -9.31
N MET A 60 -8.52 7.79 -9.34
CA MET A 60 -9.21 7.40 -10.56
C MET A 60 -9.72 8.61 -11.34
N MET A 61 -9.75 8.47 -12.67
CA MET A 61 -10.10 9.54 -13.61
C MET A 61 -9.12 10.72 -13.64
N THR A 62 -7.97 10.61 -12.98
CA THR A 62 -6.87 11.59 -13.09
C THR A 62 -5.62 10.95 -13.68
N ALA A 63 -4.73 11.76 -14.24
CA ALA A 63 -3.42 11.30 -14.69
C ALA A 63 -2.56 10.72 -13.54
N ARG A 64 -2.87 11.06 -12.27
CA ARG A 64 -2.16 10.57 -11.09
C ARG A 64 -2.41 9.09 -10.81
N ALA A 65 -3.47 8.48 -11.35
CA ALA A 65 -3.69 7.03 -11.21
C ALA A 65 -2.70 6.19 -12.03
N LEU A 66 -2.17 6.72 -13.14
CA LEU A 66 -1.39 5.94 -14.10
C LEU A 66 -0.14 5.29 -13.49
N PRO A 67 0.68 5.98 -12.67
CA PRO A 67 1.84 5.35 -12.03
C PRO A 67 1.46 4.19 -11.11
N TYR A 68 0.41 4.34 -10.28
CA TYR A 68 -0.05 3.27 -9.39
C TYR A 68 -0.59 2.06 -10.15
N ILE A 69 -1.36 2.28 -11.23
CA ILE A 69 -1.84 1.19 -12.09
C ILE A 69 -0.68 0.45 -12.76
N ALA A 70 0.33 1.19 -13.23
CA ALA A 70 1.52 0.58 -13.82
C ALA A 70 2.31 -0.22 -12.77
N LEU A 71 2.40 0.28 -11.54
CA LEU A 71 3.05 -0.41 -10.43
C LEU A 71 2.34 -1.70 -10.05
N LEU A 72 1.01 -1.71 -9.90
CA LEU A 72 0.23 -2.92 -9.63
C LEU A 72 0.52 -4.03 -10.65
N LYS A 73 0.59 -3.68 -11.94
CA LYS A 73 0.94 -4.65 -13.00
C LYS A 73 2.35 -5.22 -12.81
N ARG A 74 3.34 -4.38 -12.51
CA ARG A 74 4.72 -4.82 -12.25
C ARG A 74 4.81 -5.72 -11.01
N MET A 75 4.14 -5.31 -9.93
CA MET A 75 4.09 -6.04 -8.67
C MET A 75 3.52 -7.45 -8.86
N HIS A 76 2.38 -7.57 -9.54
CA HIS A 76 1.74 -8.87 -9.79
C HIS A 76 2.66 -9.82 -10.57
N THR A 77 3.26 -9.34 -11.67
CA THR A 77 4.14 -10.17 -12.50
C THR A 77 5.40 -10.58 -11.74
N ALA A 78 6.12 -9.62 -11.16
CA ALA A 78 7.39 -9.90 -10.50
C ALA A 78 7.22 -10.77 -9.24
N PHE A 79 6.14 -10.57 -8.49
CA PHE A 79 5.88 -11.39 -7.30
C PHE A 79 5.51 -12.83 -7.68
N ALA A 80 4.66 -13.04 -8.69
CA ALA A 80 4.31 -14.38 -9.18
C ALA A 80 5.51 -15.15 -9.74
N GLU A 81 6.47 -14.46 -10.37
CA GLU A 81 7.73 -15.08 -10.82
C GLU A 81 8.64 -15.48 -9.64
N ARG A 82 8.71 -14.66 -8.59
CA ARG A 82 9.58 -14.90 -7.44
C ARG A 82 9.03 -15.94 -6.47
N TYR A 83 7.71 -15.96 -6.29
CA TYR A 83 6.98 -16.78 -5.34
C TYR A 83 5.83 -17.52 -6.07
N PRO A 84 6.14 -18.57 -6.85
CA PRO A 84 5.12 -19.38 -7.49
C PRO A 84 4.26 -20.09 -6.43
N ARG A 85 2.97 -20.24 -6.73
CA ARG A 85 2.02 -20.97 -5.88
C ARG A 85 2.32 -22.46 -5.81
#